data_AF-A0A6P0M380-F1
#
_entry.id   AF-A0A6P0M380-F1
#
_cell.length_a   1.000
_cell.length_b   1.000
_cell.length_c   1.000
_cell.angle_alpha   90.00
_cell.angle_beta   90.00
_cell.angle_gamma   90.00
#
_symmetry.space_group_name_H-M   'P 1'
#
loop_
_entity.id
_entity.type
_entity.pdbx_description
1 polymer ?
#
loop_
_entity_poly.entity_id
_entity_poly.type
_entity_poly.pdbx_seq_one_letter_code
_entity_poly.pdbx_strand_id
1 'polypeptide(L)'
;IHKAGCVTGIWEESESRLRVTELYEKPTLEYARAYLHMEGMAEDQFLAVFGMYVLKPKIFDYLEEHINHNIREKGEFQLTSCLDKLRQEEGITGYLVKGKYFDTGMPQFYRQTIIDFPN
;
A
#
# COMPACT_ATOMS: atom_id res chain seq x y z
N ILE A 1 2.55 7.79 7.18
CA ILE A 1 2.22 6.38 7.44
C ILE A 1 0.72 6.13 7.66
N HIS A 2 0.02 6.93 8.46
CA HIS A 2 -1.41 6.69 8.80
C HIS A 2 -2.44 6.89 7.67
N LYS A 3 -2.00 7.16 6.44
CA LYS A 3 -2.89 7.54 5.32
C LYS A 3 -2.92 6.53 4.18
N ALA A 4 -1.96 5.61 4.15
CA ALA A 4 -1.79 4.64 3.08
C ALA A 4 -1.51 3.27 3.68
N GLY A 5 -1.85 2.22 2.93
CA GLY A 5 -1.33 0.89 3.20
C GLY A 5 0.19 0.88 3.04
N CYS A 6 0.87 0.13 3.90
CA CYS A 6 2.31 -0.09 3.81
C CYS A 6 2.59 -1.55 3.48
N VAL A 7 3.71 -1.78 2.80
CA VAL A 7 4.12 -3.11 2.36
C VAL A 7 5.57 -3.38 2.75
N THR A 8 5.89 -4.66 2.93
CA THR A 8 7.26 -5.15 3.00
C THR A 8 7.42 -6.37 2.10
N GLY A 9 8.66 -6.74 1.80
CA GLY A 9 8.92 -7.81 0.85
C GLY A 9 10.38 -8.14 0.67
N ILE A 10 10.62 -8.97 -0.34
CA ILE A 10 11.97 -9.34 -0.77
C ILE A 10 12.17 -8.79 -2.18
N TRP A 11 13.23 -8.03 -2.38
CA TRP A 11 13.57 -7.51 -3.70
C TRP A 11 13.90 -8.67 -4.64
N GLU A 12 13.17 -8.75 -5.76
CA GLU A 12 13.51 -9.64 -6.87
C GLU A 12 14.43 -8.92 -7.87
N GLU A 13 14.25 -7.61 -7.99
CA GLU A 13 15.15 -6.68 -8.66
C GLU A 13 15.27 -5.45 -7.77
N SER A 14 16.52 -5.10 -7.43
CA SER A 14 16.83 -4.03 -6.50
C SER A 14 16.15 -2.72 -6.90
N GLU A 15 15.37 -2.15 -5.99
CA GLU A 15 14.67 -0.87 -6.17
C GLU A 15 13.74 -0.79 -7.40
N SER A 16 13.23 -1.92 -7.89
CA SER A 16 12.24 -1.94 -8.98
C SER A 16 11.11 -2.94 -8.74
N ARG A 17 11.42 -4.21 -8.49
CA ARG A 17 10.42 -5.29 -8.32
C ARG A 17 10.57 -5.96 -6.97
N LEU A 18 9.47 -5.95 -6.22
CA LEU A 18 9.38 -6.48 -4.87
C LEU A 18 8.42 -7.67 -4.87
N ARG A 19 8.85 -8.82 -4.36
CA ARG A 19 7.89 -9.86 -3.97
C ARG A 19 7.33 -9.48 -2.61
N VAL A 20 6.06 -9.09 -2.58
CA VAL A 20 5.43 -8.60 -1.35
C VAL A 20 5.22 -9.77 -0.39
N THR A 21 5.62 -9.58 0.87
CA THR A 21 5.46 -10.58 1.94
C THR A 21 4.46 -10.15 3.00
N GLU A 22 4.13 -8.86 3.08
CA GLU A 22 3.09 -8.34 3.98
C GLU A 22 2.49 -7.06 3.41
N LEU A 23 1.17 -6.90 3.53
CA LEU A 23 0.47 -5.62 3.36
C LEU A 23 -0.30 -5.31 4.63
N TYR A 24 -0.26 -4.05 5.07
CA TYR A 24 -1.01 -3.59 6.23
C TYR A 24 -1.66 -2.23 5.99
N GLU A 25 -2.95 -2.11 6.30
CA GLU A 25 -3.71 -0.86 6.11
C GLU A 25 -3.43 0.16 7.22
N LYS A 26 -2.86 1.30 6.86
CA LYS A 26 -2.65 2.45 7.76
C LYS A 26 -2.06 2.02 9.11
N PRO A 27 -0.86 1.41 9.12
CA PRO A 27 -0.24 0.91 10.35
C PRO A 27 0.06 2.06 11.32
N THR A 28 0.23 1.72 12.60
CA THR A 28 0.89 2.62 13.54
C THR A 28 2.38 2.70 13.20
N LEU A 29 3.06 3.74 13.69
CA LEU A 29 4.49 3.88 13.45
C LEU A 29 5.28 2.73 14.10
N GLU A 30 4.87 2.32 15.30
CA GLU A 30 5.47 1.21 16.04
C GLU A 30 5.33 -0.11 15.28
N TYR A 31 4.13 -0.39 14.75
CA TYR A 31 3.91 -1.60 13.95
C TYR A 31 4.76 -1.58 12.68
N ALA A 32 4.80 -0.46 11.98
CA ALA A 32 5.56 -0.37 10.74
C ALA A 32 7.06 -0.53 10.95
N ARG A 33 7.62 0.06 12.02
CA ARG A 33 9.03 -0.14 12.40
C ARG A 33 9.33 -1.61 12.71
N ALA A 34 8.42 -2.30 13.39
CA ALA A 34 8.62 -3.68 13.81
C ALA A 34 8.47 -4.69 12.66
N TYR A 35 7.54 -4.46 11.73
CA TYR A 35 7.10 -5.48 10.77
C TYR A 35 7.23 -5.07 9.30
N LEU A 36 7.24 -3.77 8.99
CA LEU A 36 7.12 -3.27 7.61
C LEU A 36 8.37 -2.51 7.11
N HIS A 37 9.44 -2.51 7.89
CA HIS A 37 10.70 -1.88 7.50
C HIS A 37 11.47 -2.76 6.50
N MET A 38 12.21 -2.10 5.60
CA MET A 38 13.05 -2.75 4.60
C MET A 38 14.51 -2.41 4.87
N GLU A 39 15.38 -3.42 4.81
CA GLU A 39 16.82 -3.22 4.97
C GLU A 39 17.35 -2.17 3.98
N GLY A 40 18.20 -1.26 4.48
CA GLY A 40 18.76 -0.16 3.70
C GLY A 40 17.91 1.12 3.65
N MET A 41 16.67 1.10 4.14
CA MET A 41 15.84 2.31 4.28
C MET A 41 16.10 3.01 5.62
N ALA A 42 15.91 4.34 5.67
CA ALA A 42 15.96 5.07 6.93
C ALA A 42 14.88 4.58 7.91
N GLU A 43 15.08 4.77 9.22
CA GLU A 43 14.23 4.22 10.30
C GLU A 43 12.72 4.49 10.09
N ASP A 44 12.39 5.71 9.65
CA ASP A 44 11.00 6.15 9.44
C ASP A 44 10.59 6.21 7.97
N GLN A 45 11.28 5.47 7.11
CA GLN A 45 10.90 5.30 5.71
C GLN A 45 10.30 3.92 5.49
N PHE A 46 9.18 3.90 4.79
CA PHE A 46 8.40 2.70 4.50
C PHE A 46 7.89 2.73 3.06
N LEU A 47 7.73 1.55 2.47
CA LEU A 47 7.08 1.42 1.18
C LEU A 47 5.57 1.54 1.35
N ALA A 48 4.97 2.51 0.65
CA ALA A 48 3.55 2.80 0.73
C ALA A 48 2.84 2.54 -0.61
N VAL A 49 1.62 2.02 -0.53
CA VAL A 49 0.75 1.84 -1.69
C VAL A 49 0.03 3.15 -1.98
N PHE A 50 0.04 3.59 -3.23
CA PHE A 50 -0.56 4.89 -3.62
C PHE A 50 -1.73 4.77 -4.60
N GLY A 51 -2.39 3.61 -4.65
CA GLY A 51 -3.68 3.43 -5.33
C GLY A 51 -3.61 2.93 -6.77
N MET A 52 -2.45 2.49 -7.25
CA MET A 52 -2.31 1.85 -8.56
C MET A 52 -2.24 0.34 -8.43
N TYR A 53 -3.16 -0.35 -9.09
CA TYR A 53 -3.27 -1.81 -9.02
C TYR A 53 -3.54 -2.42 -10.38
N VAL A 54 -2.95 -3.59 -10.62
CA VAL A 54 -3.36 -4.51 -11.69
C VAL A 54 -3.85 -5.77 -11.00
N LEU A 55 -5.17 -5.97 -10.98
CA LEU A 55 -5.81 -6.95 -10.12
C LEU A 55 -6.29 -8.17 -10.89
N LYS A 56 -6.07 -9.35 -10.31
CA LYS A 56 -6.75 -10.56 -10.73
C LYS A 56 -8.22 -10.49 -10.27
N PRO A 57 -9.18 -11.00 -11.06
CA PRO A 57 -10.61 -10.98 -10.70
C PRO A 57 -10.93 -11.62 -9.34
N LYS A 58 -10.14 -12.59 -8.87
CA LYS A 58 -10.32 -13.26 -7.57
C LYS A 58 -10.41 -12.30 -6.37
N ILE A 59 -9.87 -11.08 -6.50
CA ILE A 59 -10.04 -10.04 -5.46
C ILE A 59 -11.52 -9.75 -5.15
N PHE A 60 -12.41 -9.89 -6.14
CA PHE A 60 -13.84 -9.66 -5.96
C PHE A 60 -14.48 -10.70 -5.05
N ASP A 61 -14.02 -11.95 -5.07
CA ASP A 61 -14.52 -13.01 -4.19
C ASP A 61 -14.23 -12.67 -2.72
N TYR A 62 -13.04 -12.14 -2.42
CA TYR A 62 -12.69 -11.70 -1.06
C TYR A 62 -13.45 -10.45 -0.63
N LEU A 63 -13.65 -9.49 -1.54
CA LEU A 63 -14.46 -8.31 -1.26
C LEU A 63 -15.91 -8.70 -0.99
N GLU A 64 -16.48 -9.61 -1.78
CA GLU A 64 -17.81 -10.16 -1.56
C GLU A 64 -17.90 -10.88 -0.21
N GLU A 65 -16.91 -11.71 0.15
CA GLU A 65 -16.83 -12.37 1.46
C GLU A 65 -16.83 -11.35 2.60
N HIS A 66 -16.00 -10.29 2.50
CA HIS A 66 -15.94 -9.23 3.51
C HIS A 66 -17.28 -8.50 3.63
N ILE A 67 -17.95 -8.21 2.52
CA ILE A 67 -19.24 -7.52 2.50
C ILE A 67 -20.33 -8.41 3.11
N ASN A 68 -20.45 -9.66 2.65
CA ASN A 68 -21.47 -10.61 3.09
C ASN A 68 -21.36 -10.95 4.58
N HIS A 69 -20.12 -11.03 5.10
CA HIS A 69 -19.86 -11.29 6.51
C HIS A 69 -19.68 -10.01 7.35
N ASN A 70 -19.84 -8.83 6.76
CA ASN A 70 -19.66 -7.53 7.41
C ASN A 70 -18.29 -7.36 8.11
N ILE A 71 -17.23 -7.90 7.52
CA ILE A 71 -15.85 -7.79 8.01
C ILE A 71 -15.31 -6.39 7.67
N ARG A 72 -15.22 -5.53 8.67
CA ARG A 72 -14.81 -4.13 8.52
C ARG A 72 -13.60 -3.82 9.38
N GLU A 73 -12.72 -2.99 8.85
CA GLU A 73 -11.61 -2.41 9.59
C GLU A 73 -11.82 -0.91 9.69
N LYS A 74 -11.85 -0.40 10.93
CA LYS A 74 -12.14 1.01 11.22
C LYS A 74 -13.47 1.49 10.59
N GLY A 75 -14.44 0.58 10.44
CA GLY A 75 -15.77 0.86 9.88
C GLY A 75 -15.89 0.72 8.36
N GLU A 76 -14.81 0.42 7.66
CA GLU A 76 -14.76 0.33 6.19
C GLU A 76 -14.43 -1.09 5.72
N PHE A 77 -14.89 -1.45 4.53
CA PHE A 77 -14.41 -2.64 3.82
C PHE A 77 -13.08 -2.29 3.16
N GLN A 78 -11.98 -2.85 3.66
CA GLN A 78 -10.64 -2.51 3.20
C GLN A 78 -10.17 -3.41 2.06
N LEU A 79 -9.76 -2.80 0.95
CA LEU A 79 -9.14 -3.51 -0.16
C LEU A 79 -7.78 -4.10 0.25
N THR A 80 -7.01 -3.40 1.09
CA THR A 80 -5.67 -3.83 1.53
C THR A 80 -5.69 -5.20 2.20
N SER A 81 -6.70 -5.50 3.00
CA SER A 81 -6.87 -6.80 3.68
C SER A 81 -7.18 -7.91 2.69
N CYS A 82 -8.00 -7.61 1.68
CA CYS A 82 -8.29 -8.53 0.58
C CYS A 82 -7.03 -8.80 -0.27
N LEU A 83 -6.20 -7.76 -0.47
CA LEU A 83 -4.92 -7.89 -1.17
C LEU A 83 -3.92 -8.73 -0.36
N ASP A 84 -3.86 -8.58 0.96
CA ASP A 84 -2.99 -9.43 1.78
C ASP A 84 -3.44 -10.89 1.73
N LYS A 85 -4.75 -11.17 1.77
CA LYS A 85 -5.29 -12.52 1.57
C LYS A 85 -4.93 -13.09 0.19
N LEU A 86 -5.12 -12.31 -0.87
CA LEU A 86 -4.73 -12.71 -2.23
C LEU A 86 -3.22 -12.98 -2.34
N ARG A 87 -2.38 -12.17 -1.68
CA ARG A 87 -0.93 -12.36 -1.62
C ARG A 87 -0.57 -13.68 -0.93
N GLN A 88 -1.23 -14.05 0.15
CA GLN A 88 -0.95 -15.30 0.85
C GLN A 88 -1.26 -16.53 -0.03
N GLU A 89 -2.27 -16.45 -0.88
CA GLU A 89 -2.68 -17.56 -1.75
C GLU A 89 -1.92 -17.62 -3.08
N GLU A 90 -1.70 -16.49 -3.75
CA GLU A 90 -1.17 -16.44 -5.12
C GLU A 90 0.09 -15.60 -5.29
N GLY A 91 0.52 -14.91 -4.23
CA GLY A 91 1.59 -13.92 -4.29
C GLY A 91 1.14 -12.60 -4.90
N ILE A 92 1.86 -11.53 -4.55
CA ILE A 92 1.73 -10.21 -5.17
C ILE A 92 3.14 -9.69 -5.49
N THR A 93 3.26 -9.10 -6.67
CA THR A 93 4.44 -8.34 -7.08
C THR A 93 4.17 -6.85 -6.87
N GLY A 94 5.01 -6.21 -6.07
CA GLY A 94 5.09 -4.76 -5.94
C GLY A 94 6.04 -4.17 -6.97
N TYR A 95 5.70 -3.00 -7.48
CA TYR A 95 6.55 -2.23 -8.37
C TYR A 95 6.89 -0.89 -7.72
N LEU A 96 8.19 -0.62 -7.54
CA LEU A 96 8.64 0.66 -7.01
C LEU A 96 8.64 1.69 -8.15
N VAL A 97 7.67 2.60 -8.11
CA VAL A 97 7.50 3.61 -9.14
C VAL A 97 8.60 4.67 -9.03
N LYS A 98 9.35 4.84 -10.12
CA LYS A 98 10.33 5.92 -10.25
C LYS A 98 9.61 7.22 -10.59
N GLY A 99 9.19 7.95 -9.57
CA GLY A 99 8.46 9.20 -9.75
C GLY A 99 8.23 9.95 -8.44
N LYS A 100 7.51 11.06 -8.55
CA LYS A 100 7.02 11.82 -7.40
C LYS A 100 5.52 11.59 -7.27
N TYR A 101 5.10 11.21 -6.07
CA TYR A 101 3.71 11.09 -5.71
C TYR A 101 3.17 12.42 -5.17
N PHE A 102 1.99 12.82 -5.64
CA PHE A 102 1.29 14.01 -5.18
C PHE A 102 -0.11 13.62 -4.69
N ASP A 103 -0.33 13.71 -3.38
CA ASP A 103 -1.64 13.46 -2.77
C ASP A 103 -2.55 14.70 -2.91
N THR A 104 -3.24 14.84 -4.04
CA THR A 104 -4.14 15.98 -4.25
C THR A 104 -5.41 15.94 -3.40
N GLY A 105 -5.65 14.88 -2.62
CA GLY A 105 -6.72 14.84 -1.62
C GLY A 105 -6.42 15.72 -0.40
N MET A 106 -5.17 16.13 -0.22
CA MET A 106 -4.72 16.96 0.89
C MET A 106 -4.50 18.42 0.47
N PRO A 107 -5.13 19.41 1.12
CA PRO A 107 -5.06 20.81 0.67
C PRO A 107 -3.64 21.37 0.48
N GLN A 108 -2.71 21.01 1.38
CA GLN A 108 -1.32 21.47 1.29
C GLN A 108 -0.58 20.85 0.10
N PHE A 109 -0.75 19.55 -0.13
CA PHE A 109 -0.14 18.86 -1.26
C PHE A 109 -0.75 19.32 -2.57
N TYR A 110 -2.08 19.49 -2.63
CA TYR A 110 -2.76 20.09 -3.77
C TYR A 110 -2.17 21.48 -4.12
N ARG A 111 -2.05 22.37 -3.14
CA ARG A 111 -1.42 23.69 -3.35
C ARG A 111 0.00 23.55 -3.88
N GLN A 112 0.79 22.64 -3.32
CA GLN A 112 2.17 22.42 -3.76
C GLN A 112 2.23 21.89 -5.20
N THR A 113 1.34 20.97 -5.58
CA THR A 113 1.25 20.46 -6.95
C THR A 113 0.99 21.57 -7.97
N ILE A 114 0.11 22.53 -7.65
CA ILE A 114 -0.15 23.68 -8.53
C ILE A 114 1.08 24.59 -8.66
N ILE A 115 1.88 24.73 -7.60
CA ILE A 115 3.14 25.50 -7.63
C ILE A 115 4.23 24.77 -8.42
N ASP A 116 4.33 23.45 -8.28
CA ASP A 116 5.37 22.63 -8.92
C ASP A 116 5.14 22.45 -10.42
N PHE A 117 3.87 22.54 -10.86
CA PHE A 117 3.47 22.42 -12.26
C PHE A 117 2.65 23.65 -12.72
N PRO A 118 3.28 24.83 -12.82
CA PRO A 118 2.64 25.99 -13.42
C PRO A 118 2.49 25.76 -14.93
N ASN A 119 1.43 26.32 -15.51
CA ASN A 119 1.19 26.29 -16.97
C ASN A 119 2.35 26.91 -17.76
#